data_AF-A0A1D4KIV0-F1
#
_entry.id   AF-A0A1D4KIV0-F1
#
_cell.length_a   1.000
_cell.length_b   1.000
_cell.length_c   1.000
_cell.angle_alpha   90.00
_cell.angle_beta   90.00
_cell.angle_gamma   90.00
#
_symmetry.space_group_name_H-M   'P 1'
#
loop_
_entity.id
_entity.type
_entity.pdbx_description
1 polymer ?
#
loop_
_entity_poly.entity_id
_entity_poly.type
_entity_poly.pdbx_seq_one_letter_code
_entity_poly.pdbx_strand_id
1 'polypeptide(L)'
;MRDYINVRLSYETKYFIESIQFQLQESLQSTISESEIPLIEKNIKSFINHEFKEYDPKTIDAISITTILKISSSSIIEGAFKYSSNFSLDEWKKIEHEMNTFKIDRNIEVGSLTPKLYLERDVITGLNQYQKNFMKESMVRVVRLSYVIGIVVFAYYKYIFEIES
;
A
#
# COMPACT_ATOMS: atom_id res chain seq x y z
N MET A 1 2.37 11.96 -8.91
CA MET A 1 3.48 12.67 -8.20
C MET A 1 3.37 12.28 -6.76
N ARG A 2 4.47 11.84 -6.15
CA ARG A 2 4.47 11.14 -4.86
C ARG A 2 5.17 11.98 -3.81
N ASP A 3 4.67 11.90 -2.56
CA ASP A 3 5.26 12.59 -1.42
C ASP A 3 5.49 11.62 -0.26
N TYR A 4 6.47 11.94 0.59
CA TYR A 4 6.69 11.22 1.84
C TYR A 4 5.74 11.70 2.92
N ILE A 5 5.14 10.76 3.65
CA ILE A 5 4.40 11.06 4.88
C ILE A 5 4.98 10.27 6.05
N ASN A 6 5.07 10.94 7.21
CA ASN A 6 5.50 10.34 8.46
C ASN A 6 4.30 10.18 9.37
N VAL A 7 3.86 8.93 9.57
CA VAL A 7 2.72 8.60 10.43
C VAL A 7 3.11 7.41 11.31
N ARG A 8 2.85 7.53 12.61
CA ARG A 8 2.93 6.39 13.53
C ARG A 8 1.63 5.61 13.47
N LEU A 9 1.72 4.37 12.99
CA LEU A 9 0.60 3.44 12.90
C LEU A 9 0.39 2.72 14.24
N SER A 10 -0.84 2.23 14.45
CA SER A 10 -1.10 1.32 15.57
C SER A 10 -0.48 -0.05 15.30
N TYR A 11 -0.32 -0.86 16.35
CA TYR A 11 0.13 -2.23 16.19
C TYR A 11 -0.83 -3.02 15.31
N GLU A 12 -2.14 -2.85 15.50
CA GLU A 12 -3.20 -3.49 14.71
C GLU A 12 -3.10 -3.14 13.23
N THR A 13 -2.94 -1.85 12.90
CA THR A 13 -2.77 -1.41 11.51
C THR A 13 -1.53 -2.04 10.90
N LYS A 14 -0.44 -2.12 11.66
CA LYS A 14 0.79 -2.74 11.18
C LYS A 14 0.65 -4.23 10.98
N TYR A 15 -0.03 -4.93 11.88
CA TYR A 15 -0.37 -6.33 11.73
C TYR A 15 -1.10 -6.58 10.41
N PHE A 16 -2.18 -5.84 10.12
CA PHE A 16 -2.93 -5.98 8.87
C PHE A 16 -2.05 -5.73 7.63
N ILE A 17 -1.22 -4.69 7.65
CA ILE A 17 -0.30 -4.39 6.53
C ILE A 17 0.68 -5.55 6.32
N GLU A 18 1.35 -6.05 7.36
CA GLU A 18 2.34 -7.12 7.23
C GLU A 18 1.68 -8.42 6.74
N SER A 19 0.48 -8.76 7.23
CA SER A 19 -0.27 -9.92 6.75
C SER A 19 -0.64 -9.82 5.27
N ILE A 20 -1.17 -8.67 4.83
CA ILE A 20 -1.48 -8.44 3.41
C ILE A 20 -0.19 -8.51 2.58
N GLN A 21 0.89 -7.89 3.07
CA GLN A 21 2.17 -7.86 2.37
C GLN A 21 2.71 -9.26 2.15
N PHE A 22 2.68 -10.10 3.18
CA PHE A 22 3.11 -11.49 3.10
C PHE A 22 2.29 -12.27 2.05
N GLN A 23 0.96 -12.28 2.19
CA GLN A 23 0.06 -13.00 1.28
C GLN A 23 0.22 -12.58 -0.19
N LEU A 24 0.26 -11.26 -0.44
CA LEU A 24 0.37 -10.73 -1.80
C LEU A 24 1.78 -10.92 -2.37
N GLN A 25 2.83 -10.89 -1.54
CA GLN A 25 4.20 -11.14 -2.00
C GLN A 25 4.40 -12.61 -2.38
N GLU A 26 3.83 -13.56 -1.63
CA GLU A 26 3.85 -14.98 -2.01
C GLU A 26 3.06 -15.23 -3.31
N SER A 27 1.90 -14.60 -3.45
CA SER A 27 1.10 -14.66 -4.67
C SER A 27 1.86 -14.10 -5.87
N LEU A 28 2.57 -12.97 -5.69
CA LEU A 28 3.40 -12.37 -6.72
C LEU A 28 4.56 -13.30 -7.13
N GLN A 29 5.25 -13.90 -6.17
CA GLN A 29 6.39 -14.79 -6.42
C GLN A 29 5.98 -16.11 -7.09
N SER A 30 4.79 -16.62 -6.79
CA SER A 30 4.27 -17.84 -7.43
C SER A 30 3.67 -17.60 -8.81
N THR A 31 3.15 -16.39 -9.07
CA THR A 31 2.52 -16.05 -10.36
C THR A 31 3.55 -15.63 -11.40
N ILE A 32 4.60 -14.90 -10.99
CA ILE A 32 5.64 -14.45 -11.92
C ILE A 32 6.61 -15.60 -12.20
N SER A 33 6.55 -16.11 -13.42
CA SER A 33 7.49 -17.08 -13.95
C SER A 33 8.90 -16.50 -14.01
N GLU A 34 9.91 -17.38 -13.90
CA GLU A 34 11.33 -17.02 -14.08
C GLU A 34 11.63 -16.36 -15.43
N SER A 35 10.72 -16.45 -16.42
CA SER A 35 10.87 -15.88 -17.76
C SER A 35 10.39 -14.42 -17.90
N GLU A 36 9.53 -13.94 -17.00
CA GLU A 36 8.94 -12.60 -17.12
C GLU A 36 9.89 -11.49 -16.65
N ILE A 37 10.69 -11.74 -15.61
CA ILE A 37 11.70 -10.78 -15.15
C ILE A 37 12.75 -10.50 -16.23
N PRO A 38 13.37 -11.53 -16.88
CA PRO A 38 14.25 -11.31 -18.02
C PRO A 38 13.58 -10.56 -19.19
N LEU A 39 12.29 -10.80 -19.43
CA LEU A 39 11.56 -10.08 -20.47
C LEU A 39 11.41 -8.59 -20.14
N ILE A 40 11.09 -8.24 -18.89
CA ILE A 40 11.02 -6.86 -18.41
C ILE A 40 12.39 -6.18 -18.55
N GLU A 41 13.46 -6.84 -18.10
CA GLU A 41 14.82 -6.31 -18.17
C GLU A 41 15.26 -6.08 -19.62
N LYS A 42 14.94 -7.02 -20.52
CA LYS A 42 15.18 -6.88 -21.96
C LYS A 42 14.43 -5.69 -22.55
N ASN A 43 13.17 -5.50 -22.18
CA ASN A 43 12.37 -4.37 -22.65
C ASN A 43 12.95 -3.03 -22.18
N ILE A 44 13.41 -2.94 -20.93
CA ILE A 44 14.10 -1.76 -20.40
C ILE A 44 15.40 -1.51 -21.16
N LYS A 45 16.22 -2.54 -21.42
CA LYS A 45 17.46 -2.38 -22.20
C LYS A 45 17.18 -1.91 -23.63
N SER A 46 16.14 -2.45 -24.27
CA SER A 46 15.72 -2.03 -25.60
C SER A 46 15.29 -0.56 -25.63
N PHE A 47 14.54 -0.11 -24.62
CA PHE A 47 14.15 1.29 -24.47
C PHE A 47 15.38 2.19 -24.32
N ILE A 48 16.31 1.84 -23.44
CA ILE A 48 17.55 2.58 -23.20
C ILE A 48 18.37 2.71 -24.50
N ASN A 49 18.56 1.61 -25.24
CA ASN A 49 19.31 1.63 -26.48
C ASN A 49 18.67 2.52 -27.56
N HIS A 50 17.33 2.61 -27.58
CA HIS A 50 16.60 3.43 -28.53
C HIS A 50 16.63 4.92 -28.16
N GLU A 51 16.25 5.24 -26.93
CA GLU A 51 16.11 6.63 -26.48
C GLU A 51 17.46 7.30 -26.25
N PHE A 52 18.49 6.56 -25.84
CA PHE A 52 19.81 7.10 -25.51
C PHE A 52 20.81 6.93 -26.65
N LYS A 53 20.35 6.74 -27.89
CA LYS A 53 21.21 6.52 -29.07
C LYS A 53 22.26 7.61 -29.35
N GLU A 54 22.05 8.83 -28.85
CA GLU A 54 22.97 9.97 -29.03
C GLU A 54 24.13 9.98 -28.01
N TYR A 55 24.10 9.08 -27.01
CA TYR A 55 25.15 8.95 -25.98
C TYR A 55 26.25 7.96 -26.44
N ASP A 56 27.44 8.06 -25.83
CA ASP A 56 28.57 7.15 -26.12
C ASP A 56 28.17 5.67 -25.93
N PRO A 57 28.30 4.81 -26.95
CA PRO A 57 27.91 3.41 -26.87
C PRO A 57 28.54 2.65 -25.69
N LYS A 58 29.79 2.97 -25.33
CA LYS A 58 30.46 2.31 -24.19
C LYS A 58 29.76 2.59 -22.86
N THR A 59 29.16 3.78 -22.74
CA THR A 59 28.38 4.16 -21.54
C THR A 59 27.06 3.40 -21.49
N ILE A 60 26.38 3.26 -22.63
CA ILE A 60 25.10 2.54 -22.73
C ILE A 60 25.28 1.04 -22.46
N ASP A 61 26.35 0.46 -23.03
CA ASP A 61 26.68 -0.96 -22.89
C ASP A 61 27.00 -1.32 -21.43
N ALA A 62 27.64 -0.42 -20.68
CA ALA A 62 27.95 -0.59 -19.27
C ALA A 62 26.74 -0.53 -18.33
N ILE A 63 25.54 -0.17 -18.81
CA ILE A 63 24.32 -0.14 -17.99
C ILE A 63 23.85 -1.56 -17.68
N SER A 64 23.89 -1.93 -16.40
CA SER A 64 23.24 -3.12 -15.86
C SER A 64 21.83 -2.77 -15.38
N ILE A 65 20.88 -3.68 -15.60
CA ILE A 65 19.49 -3.55 -15.16
C ILE A 65 19.22 -4.69 -14.19
N THR A 66 18.60 -4.37 -13.06
CA THR A 66 18.17 -5.35 -12.07
C THR A 66 16.77 -4.98 -11.64
N THR A 67 15.82 -5.89 -11.85
CA THR A 67 14.41 -5.65 -11.53
C THR A 67 13.99 -6.42 -10.29
N ILE A 68 13.38 -5.73 -9.32
CA ILE A 68 12.81 -6.34 -8.11
C ILE A 68 11.37 -5.87 -7.99
N LEU A 69 10.43 -6.82 -7.98
CA LEU A 69 9.01 -6.54 -7.75
C LEU A 69 8.66 -6.84 -6.29
N LYS A 70 8.21 -5.81 -5.58
CA LYS A 70 7.98 -5.88 -4.14
C LYS A 70 6.65 -5.24 -3.77
N ILE A 71 5.89 -5.93 -2.93
CA ILE A 71 4.75 -5.37 -2.21
C ILE A 71 5.27 -4.62 -0.99
N SER A 72 4.93 -3.33 -0.89
CA SER A 72 5.35 -2.45 0.21
C SER A 72 4.15 -1.95 1.02
N SER A 73 4.40 -1.45 2.23
CA SER A 73 3.35 -0.78 3.02
C SER A 73 2.71 0.39 2.25
N SER A 74 3.49 1.13 1.46
CA SER A 74 2.96 2.22 0.63
C SER A 74 1.97 1.71 -0.42
N SER A 75 2.35 0.69 -1.20
CA SER A 75 1.48 0.12 -2.23
C SER A 75 0.23 -0.56 -1.65
N ILE A 76 0.32 -1.12 -0.45
CA ILE A 76 -0.85 -1.68 0.26
C ILE A 76 -1.83 -0.58 0.64
N ILE A 77 -1.35 0.53 1.21
CA ILE A 77 -2.23 1.65 1.57
C ILE A 77 -2.88 2.26 0.31
N GLU A 78 -2.14 2.37 -0.80
CA GLU A 78 -2.70 2.83 -2.07
C GLU A 78 -3.75 1.86 -2.63
N GLY A 79 -3.48 0.55 -2.60
CA GLY A 79 -4.43 -0.48 -2.99
C GLY A 79 -5.69 -0.45 -2.15
N ALA A 80 -5.54 -0.35 -0.83
CA ALA A 80 -6.63 -0.27 0.13
C ALA A 80 -7.51 0.98 -0.08
N PHE A 81 -6.88 2.14 -0.33
CA PHE A 81 -7.60 3.37 -0.66
C PHE A 81 -8.39 3.23 -1.97
N LYS A 82 -7.77 2.69 -3.02
CA LYS A 82 -8.44 2.48 -4.32
C LYS A 82 -9.61 1.52 -4.22
N TYR A 83 -9.41 0.39 -3.55
CA TYR A 83 -10.44 -0.62 -3.29
C TYR A 83 -11.70 -0.02 -2.63
N SER A 84 -11.49 0.84 -1.63
CA SER A 84 -12.56 1.40 -0.80
C SER A 84 -13.03 2.79 -1.21
N SER A 85 -12.56 3.30 -2.36
CA SER A 85 -12.81 4.68 -2.81
C SER A 85 -14.28 5.03 -3.02
N ASN A 86 -15.13 4.03 -3.29
CA ASN A 86 -16.56 4.20 -3.55
C ASN A 86 -17.45 3.79 -2.36
N PHE A 87 -16.87 3.46 -1.20
CA PHE A 87 -17.65 3.05 -0.04
C PHE A 87 -18.47 4.22 0.49
N SER A 88 -19.74 3.95 0.77
CA SER A 88 -20.65 4.86 1.46
C SER A 88 -20.25 5.06 2.93
N LEU A 89 -20.79 6.11 3.56
CA LEU A 89 -20.54 6.38 4.98
C LEU A 89 -21.03 5.24 5.88
N ASP A 90 -22.12 4.56 5.52
CA ASP A 90 -22.65 3.46 6.33
C ASP A 90 -21.80 2.19 6.21
N GLU A 91 -21.24 1.92 5.03
CA GLU A 91 -20.21 0.88 4.87
C GLU A 91 -18.98 1.20 5.73
N TRP A 92 -18.53 2.46 5.74
CA TRP A 92 -17.41 2.87 6.59
C TRP A 92 -17.69 2.72 8.09
N LYS A 93 -18.91 3.06 8.54
CA LYS A 93 -19.31 2.82 9.94
C LYS A 93 -19.30 1.33 10.29
N LYS A 94 -19.73 0.47 9.37
CA LYS A 94 -19.69 -0.98 9.56
C LYS A 94 -18.24 -1.47 9.68
N ILE A 95 -17.36 -1.08 8.76
CA ILE A 95 -15.92 -1.42 8.81
C ILE A 95 -15.29 -0.91 10.10
N GLU A 96 -15.59 0.33 10.51
CA GLU A 96 -15.07 0.90 11.76
C GLU A 96 -15.50 0.07 12.98
N HIS A 97 -16.78 -0.32 13.04
CA HIS A 97 -17.28 -1.14 14.13
C HIS A 97 -16.57 -2.50 14.18
N GLU A 98 -16.49 -3.19 13.04
CA GLU A 98 -15.82 -4.48 12.94
C GLU A 98 -14.35 -4.40 13.33
N MET A 99 -13.61 -3.40 12.83
CA MET A 99 -12.20 -3.19 13.16
C MET A 99 -11.99 -3.08 14.68
N ASN A 100 -12.88 -2.35 15.36
CA ASN A 100 -12.78 -2.12 16.80
C ASN A 100 -13.10 -3.38 17.64
N THR A 101 -13.82 -4.34 17.08
CA THR A 101 -14.14 -5.62 17.74
C THR A 101 -13.22 -6.77 17.30
N PHE A 102 -12.49 -6.59 16.20
CA PHE A 102 -11.62 -7.60 15.62
C PHE A 102 -10.43 -7.90 16.54
N LYS A 103 -10.25 -9.18 16.88
CA LYS A 103 -9.15 -9.63 17.72
C LYS A 103 -7.98 -10.06 16.85
N ILE A 104 -6.80 -9.54 17.16
CA ILE A 104 -5.55 -9.95 16.52
C ILE A 104 -4.64 -10.64 17.53
N ASP A 105 -3.80 -11.54 17.04
CA ASP A 105 -2.73 -12.10 17.85
C ASP A 105 -1.62 -11.05 18.03
N ARG A 106 -1.42 -10.62 19.29
CA ARG A 106 -0.43 -9.60 19.65
C ARG A 106 0.98 -10.17 19.85
N ASN A 107 1.16 -11.48 19.70
CA ASN A 107 2.47 -12.13 19.82
C ASN A 107 3.28 -12.08 18.53
N ILE A 108 2.69 -11.64 17.42
CA ILE A 108 3.38 -11.54 16.13
C ILE A 108 4.25 -10.28 16.13
N GLU A 109 5.53 -10.42 15.80
CA GLU A 109 6.40 -9.26 15.66
C GLU A 109 5.97 -8.47 14.42
N VAL A 110 5.47 -7.26 14.64
CA VAL A 110 5.26 -6.29 13.57
C VAL A 110 6.43 -5.31 13.64
N GLY A 111 7.09 -5.06 12.52
CA GLY A 111 8.27 -4.20 12.48
C GLY A 111 7.99 -2.74 12.90
N SER A 112 8.80 -1.80 12.42
CA SER A 112 8.66 -0.39 12.84
C SER A 112 7.23 0.16 12.66
N LEU A 113 6.65 0.68 13.74
CA LEU A 113 5.34 1.34 13.76
C LEU A 113 5.35 2.72 13.07
N THR A 114 6.53 3.22 12.67
CA THR A 114 6.68 4.47 11.93
C THR A 114 7.33 4.19 10.57
N PRO A 115 6.63 3.50 9.66
CA PRO A 115 7.16 3.24 8.32
C PRO A 115 7.31 4.57 7.55
N LYS A 116 8.37 4.69 6.75
CA LYS A 116 8.52 5.77 5.78
C LYS A 116 7.58 5.49 4.62
N LEU A 117 6.44 6.17 4.58
CA LEU A 117 5.43 5.98 3.54
C LEU A 117 5.70 6.96 2.40
N TYR A 118 5.67 6.45 1.17
CA TYR A 118 5.86 7.24 -0.05
C TYR A 118 4.68 6.96 -0.97
N LEU A 119 3.70 7.86 -0.96
CA LEU A 119 2.37 7.65 -1.55
C LEU A 119 2.10 8.66 -2.66
N GLU A 120 1.24 8.31 -3.62
CA GLU A 120 0.68 9.29 -4.56
C GLU A 120 -0.10 10.40 -3.84
N ARG A 121 0.02 11.63 -4.35
CA ARG A 121 -0.62 12.82 -3.77
C ARG A 121 -2.13 12.76 -3.70
N ASP A 122 -2.76 12.17 -4.70
CA ASP A 122 -4.21 11.97 -4.75
C ASP A 122 -4.67 11.05 -3.61
N VAL A 123 -3.93 9.97 -3.35
CA VAL A 123 -4.16 9.08 -2.21
C VAL A 123 -3.98 9.81 -0.88
N ILE A 124 -2.90 10.59 -0.72
CA ILE A 124 -2.69 11.40 0.50
C ILE A 124 -3.86 12.38 0.70
N THR A 125 -4.28 13.05 -0.38
CA THR A 125 -5.39 14.01 -0.36
C THR A 125 -6.70 13.32 0.05
N GLY A 126 -7.01 12.17 -0.52
CA GLY A 126 -8.19 11.38 -0.19
C GLY A 126 -8.19 10.88 1.26
N LEU A 127 -7.06 10.37 1.76
CA LEU A 127 -6.93 9.97 3.17
C LEU A 127 -7.13 11.17 4.11
N ASN A 128 -6.62 12.35 3.75
CA ASN A 128 -6.85 13.57 4.53
C ASN A 128 -8.32 14.03 4.50
N GLN A 129 -9.03 13.80 3.40
CA GLN A 129 -10.48 14.06 3.32
C GLN A 129 -11.25 13.11 4.25
N TYR A 130 -10.90 11.83 4.29
CA TYR A 130 -11.51 10.86 5.22
C TYR A 130 -11.35 11.24 6.70
N GLN A 131 -10.28 11.96 7.08
CA GLN A 131 -10.16 12.48 8.45
C GLN A 131 -11.32 13.40 8.86
N LYS A 132 -11.91 14.12 7.90
CA LYS A 132 -13.11 14.95 8.11
C LYS A 132 -14.38 14.13 7.97
N ASN A 133 -14.47 13.28 6.95
CA ASN A 133 -15.68 12.51 6.67
C ASN A 133 -16.01 11.51 7.78
N PHE A 134 -15.00 10.99 8.48
CA PHE A 134 -15.19 10.04 9.59
C PHE A 134 -15.43 10.74 10.94
N MET A 135 -15.54 12.06 10.97
CA MET A 135 -15.94 12.77 12.19
C MET A 135 -17.37 12.39 12.59
N LYS A 136 -17.56 12.09 13.87
CA LYS A 136 -18.91 11.99 14.46
C LYS A 136 -19.42 13.40 14.75
N GLU A 137 -20.74 13.60 14.76
CA GLU A 137 -21.36 14.92 14.99
C GLU A 137 -20.90 15.59 16.31
N SER A 138 -20.55 14.78 17.32
CA SER A 138 -20.03 15.26 18.60
C SER A 138 -18.55 15.66 18.60
N MET A 139 -17.81 15.40 17.52
CA MET A 139 -16.38 15.66 17.44
C MET A 139 -16.07 17.08 16.98
N VAL A 140 -15.20 17.76 17.72
CA VAL A 140 -14.68 19.08 17.37
C VAL A 140 -13.38 18.99 16.54
N ARG A 141 -12.65 17.88 16.65
CA ARG A 141 -11.37 17.65 15.95
C ARG A 141 -11.50 16.54 14.92
N VAL A 142 -10.78 16.70 13.80
CA VAL A 142 -10.68 15.67 12.76
C VAL A 142 -10.05 14.38 13.31
N VAL A 143 -10.42 13.27 12.71
CA VAL A 143 -9.89 11.94 13.03
C VAL A 143 -8.39 11.89 12.68
N ARG A 144 -7.58 11.19 13.46
CA ARG A 144 -6.14 11.07 13.20
C ARG A 144 -5.90 10.28 11.92
N LEU A 145 -4.94 10.72 11.09
CA LEU A 145 -4.57 10.04 9.85
C LEU A 145 -4.17 8.57 10.07
N SER A 146 -3.48 8.26 11.16
CA SER A 146 -3.13 6.88 11.50
C SER A 146 -4.34 5.97 11.68
N TYR A 147 -5.44 6.50 12.23
CA TYR A 147 -6.67 5.75 12.42
C TYR A 147 -7.46 5.61 11.11
N VAL A 148 -7.48 6.65 10.28
CA VAL A 148 -8.04 6.58 8.91
C VAL A 148 -7.31 5.50 8.10
N ILE A 149 -5.97 5.49 8.12
CA ILE A 149 -5.17 4.45 7.47
C ILE A 149 -5.54 3.07 8.04
N GLY A 150 -5.70 2.95 9.36
CA GLY A 150 -6.15 1.72 10.01
C GLY A 150 -7.47 1.18 9.45
N ILE A 151 -8.50 2.03 9.37
CA ILE A 151 -9.82 1.67 8.84
C ILE A 151 -9.73 1.22 7.38
N VAL A 152 -9.05 2.01 6.54
CA VAL A 152 -8.93 1.74 5.10
C VAL A 152 -8.17 0.43 4.85
N VAL A 153 -7.06 0.22 5.57
CA VAL A 153 -6.28 -1.01 5.50
C VAL A 153 -7.09 -2.20 6.01
N PHE A 154 -7.86 -2.05 7.08
CA PHE A 154 -8.69 -3.14 7.61
C PHE A 154 -9.78 -3.57 6.62
N ALA A 155 -10.44 -2.63 5.93
CA ALA A 155 -11.38 -2.97 4.87
C ALA A 155 -10.73 -3.84 3.78
N TYR A 156 -9.50 -3.48 3.39
CA TYR A 156 -8.75 -4.23 2.39
C TYR A 156 -8.23 -5.58 2.94
N TYR A 157 -7.84 -5.63 4.20
CA TYR A 157 -7.48 -6.87 4.88
C TYR A 157 -8.64 -7.87 4.82
N LYS A 158 -9.86 -7.45 5.19
CA LYS A 158 -11.05 -8.30 5.08
C LYS A 158 -11.29 -8.81 3.65
N TYR A 159 -11.12 -7.94 2.66
CA TYR A 159 -11.26 -8.31 1.25
C TYR A 159 -10.23 -9.36 0.81
N ILE A 160 -8.95 -9.15 1.14
CA ILE A 160 -7.87 -10.05 0.74
C ILE A 160 -7.97 -11.43 1.41
N PHE A 161 -8.45 -11.48 2.65
CA PHE A 161 -8.58 -12.72 3.42
C PHE A 161 -10.02 -13.28 3.43
N GLU A 162 -10.91 -12.73 2.60
CA GLU A 162 -12.31 -13.16 2.46
C GLU A 162 -13.05 -13.29 3.81
N ILE A 163 -12.80 -12.36 4.73
CA ILE A 163 -13.40 -12.36 6.06
C ILE A 163 -14.81 -11.80 5.96
N GLU A 164 -15.82 -12.65 6.09
CA GLU A 164 -17.23 -12.23 6.13
C GLU A 164 -17.58 -11.49 7.43
N SER A 165 -18.72 -10.78 7.41
CA SER A 165 -19.20 -9.96 8.55
C SER A 165 -20.19 -10.75 9.40
#